data_AF-A0A183P841-F1
#
_entry.id   AF-A0A183P841-F1
#
_cell.length_a   1.000
_cell.length_b   1.000
_cell.length_c   1.000
_cell.angle_alpha   90.00
_cell.angle_beta   90.00
_cell.angle_gamma   90.00
#
_symmetry.space_group_name_H-M   'P 1'
#
loop_
_entity.id
_entity.type
_entity.pdbx_description
1 polymer ?
#
loop_
_entity_poly.entity_id
_entity_poly.type
_entity_poly.pdbx_seq_one_letter_code
_entity_poly.pdbx_strand_id
1 'polypeptide(L)'
;MNDSDEVLLSLVRKYNRDPLTMVIEPDLSPLSIGLGLFKIENNRPVKSHTLAFCQVIHVEPSRPYRVCLIRARLTVGRYLVVPFLEQPLSTAAYLLRLYLPKRSESR
;
A
#
# COMPACT_ATOMS: atom_id res chain seq x y z
N MET A 1 -3.27 -12.60 -25.63
CA MET A 1 -4.11 -11.90 -24.63
C MET A 1 -3.17 -11.23 -23.66
N ASN A 2 -3.42 -9.97 -23.31
CA ASN A 2 -2.55 -9.26 -22.39
C ASN A 2 -3.02 -9.64 -20.98
N ASP A 3 -2.43 -10.70 -20.40
CA ASP A 3 -2.88 -11.31 -19.13
C ASP A 3 -2.54 -10.45 -17.89
N SER A 4 -2.42 -9.13 -18.07
CA SER A 4 -2.12 -8.17 -17.02
C SER A 4 -3.23 -7.14 -16.87
N ASP A 5 -3.75 -7.05 -15.65
CA ASP A 5 -4.77 -6.07 -15.25
C ASP A 5 -4.10 -4.82 -14.66
N GLU A 6 -4.67 -3.66 -14.96
CA GLU A 6 -4.25 -2.41 -14.33
C GLU A 6 -4.79 -2.30 -12.91
N VAL A 7 -3.89 -2.12 -11.95
CA VAL A 7 -4.21 -1.99 -10.53
C VAL A 7 -3.71 -0.65 -10.01
N LEU A 8 -4.56 0.04 -9.26
CA LEU A 8 -4.19 1.25 -8.52
C LEU A 8 -4.28 0.97 -7.02
N LEU A 9 -3.19 1.24 -6.31
CA LEU A 9 -3.11 1.21 -4.86
C LEU A 9 -3.02 2.63 -4.32
N SER A 10 -3.73 2.90 -3.24
CA SER A 10 -3.66 4.18 -2.53
C SER A 10 -3.52 3.96 -1.04
N LEU A 11 -2.44 4.49 -0.47
CA LEU A 11 -2.23 4.59 0.96
C LEU A 11 -2.47 6.04 1.38
N VAL A 12 -3.40 6.25 2.33
CA VAL A 12 -3.74 7.56 2.85
C VAL A 12 -3.48 7.60 4.35
N ARG A 13 -2.58 8.48 4.81
CA ARG A 13 -2.41 8.75 6.24
C ARG A 13 -3.62 9.54 6.75
N LYS A 14 -4.19 9.08 7.87
CA LYS A 14 -5.27 9.79 8.56
C LYS A 14 -4.68 10.95 9.35
N TYR A 15 -5.50 11.98 9.58
CA TYR A 15 -5.14 13.02 10.53
C TYR A 15 -5.16 12.46 11.95
N ASN A 16 -4.28 13.01 12.79
CA ASN A 16 -4.46 12.90 14.23
C ASN A 16 -5.69 13.70 14.63
N ARG A 17 -6.41 13.19 15.61
CA ARG A 17 -7.56 13.85 16.20
C ARG A 17 -7.35 13.91 17.69
N ASP A 18 -7.67 15.05 18.27
CA ASP A 18 -7.77 15.16 19.71
C ASP A 18 -8.83 14.15 20.19
N PRO A 19 -8.50 13.26 21.15
CA PRO A 19 -9.36 12.14 21.52
C PRO A 19 -10.64 12.57 22.25
N LEU A 20 -10.71 13.81 22.76
CA LEU A 20 -11.84 14.33 23.53
C LEU A 20 -12.80 15.15 22.65
N THR A 21 -12.24 16.01 21.82
CA THR A 21 -12.96 16.98 20.99
C THR A 21 -13.18 16.48 19.56
N MET A 22 -12.45 15.43 19.14
CA MET A 22 -12.46 14.87 17.78
C MET A 22 -12.05 15.85 16.68
N VAL A 23 -11.49 17.00 17.06
CA VAL A 23 -10.96 18.01 16.15
C VAL A 23 -9.66 17.52 15.54
N ILE A 24 -9.45 17.84 14.25
CA ILE A 24 -8.21 17.50 13.55
C ILE A 24 -7.07 18.36 14.11
N GLU A 25 -6.01 17.70 14.57
CA GLU A 25 -4.79 18.39 15.00
C GLU A 25 -3.95 18.79 13.78
N PRO A 26 -3.49 20.05 13.70
CA PRO A 26 -2.57 20.46 12.64
C PRO A 26 -1.22 19.73 12.80
N ASP A 27 -0.81 19.04 11.74
CA ASP A 27 0.45 18.30 11.68
C ASP A 27 1.52 19.14 10.97
N LEU A 28 2.34 19.85 11.76
CA LEU A 28 3.41 20.72 11.26
C LEU A 28 4.63 19.95 10.75
N SER A 29 4.75 18.65 11.10
CA SER A 29 5.86 17.79 10.70
C SER A 29 5.34 16.40 10.31
N PRO A 30 4.68 16.30 9.15
CA PRO A 30 3.98 15.10 8.75
C PRO A 30 4.91 13.90 8.53
N LEU A 31 4.66 12.79 9.24
CA LEU A 31 5.42 11.54 9.08
C LEU A 31 5.43 11.03 7.63
N SER A 32 6.62 10.85 7.06
CA SER A 32 6.74 10.30 5.70
C SER A 32 6.13 8.90 5.60
N ILE A 33 5.25 8.69 4.62
CA ILE A 33 4.65 7.39 4.33
C ILE A 33 5.13 6.88 2.98
N GLY A 34 5.32 5.58 2.87
CA GLY A 34 5.64 4.88 1.62
C GLY A 34 4.81 3.62 1.44
N LEU A 35 4.86 3.05 0.25
CA LEU A 35 4.14 1.83 -0.10
C LEU A 35 5.02 0.93 -0.94
N GLY A 36 5.13 -0.33 -0.54
CA GLY A 36 5.82 -1.37 -1.29
C GLY A 36 4.84 -2.35 -1.92
N LEU A 37 5.09 -2.74 -3.15
CA LEU A 37 4.37 -3.78 -3.88
C LEU A 37 5.35 -4.87 -4.31
N PHE A 38 5.06 -6.11 -3.90
CA PHE A 38 5.91 -7.26 -4.16
C PHE A 38 5.10 -8.43 -4.71
N LYS A 39 5.70 -9.24 -5.57
CA LYS A 39 5.11 -10.49 -6.06
C LYS A 39 5.62 -11.66 -5.24
N ILE A 40 4.70 -12.55 -4.86
CA ILE A 40 4.97 -13.73 -4.04
C ILE A 40 4.99 -14.97 -4.95
N GLU A 41 5.87 -15.93 -4.66
CA GLU A 41 5.82 -17.26 -5.27
C GLU A 41 4.51 -17.99 -4.97
N ASN A 42 3.92 -18.64 -5.99
CA ASN A 42 2.60 -19.27 -5.87
C ASN A 42 2.52 -20.41 -4.83
N ASN A 43 3.65 -21.04 -4.48
CA ASN A 43 3.70 -22.26 -3.66
C ASN A 43 3.86 -22.03 -2.15
N ARG A 44 3.86 -20.78 -1.66
CA ARG A 44 4.06 -20.51 -0.22
C ARG A 44 2.76 -20.08 0.48
N PRO A 45 2.42 -20.66 1.66
CA PRO A 45 1.31 -20.20 2.48
C PRO A 45 1.58 -18.79 3.02
N VAL A 46 0.52 -18.00 3.21
CA VAL A 46 0.58 -16.56 3.53
C VAL A 46 1.35 -16.23 4.83
N LYS A 47 1.50 -17.22 5.70
CA LYS A 47 2.00 -17.05 7.08
C LYS A 47 3.51 -16.80 7.21
N SER A 48 4.30 -16.96 6.15
CA SER A 48 5.77 -16.93 6.25
C SER A 48 6.46 -16.02 5.22
N HIS A 49 5.84 -14.91 4.81
CA HIS A 49 6.43 -14.02 3.82
C HIS A 49 7.60 -13.22 4.40
N THR A 50 8.81 -13.73 4.21
CA THR A 50 10.03 -12.92 4.29
C THR A 50 10.15 -12.12 2.99
N LEU A 51 10.41 -10.81 3.08
CA LEU A 51 10.63 -9.96 1.90
C LEU A 51 11.76 -10.48 0.98
N ALA A 52 12.73 -11.21 1.55
CA ALA A 52 13.80 -11.88 0.80
C ALA A 52 13.31 -12.89 -0.25
N PHE A 53 12.08 -13.40 -0.15
CA PHE A 53 11.48 -14.33 -1.10
C PHE A 53 10.44 -13.67 -2.01
N CYS A 54 10.39 -12.33 -2.02
CA CYS A 54 9.44 -11.59 -2.84
C CYS A 54 10.18 -10.87 -3.97
N GLN A 55 9.61 -10.88 -5.17
CA GLN A 55 10.09 -10.04 -6.26
C GLN A 55 9.57 -8.62 -6.04
N VAL A 56 10.46 -7.62 -6.01
CA VAL A 56 10.08 -6.22 -5.95
C VAL A 56 9.41 -5.82 -7.27
N ILE A 57 8.17 -5.34 -7.21
CA ILE A 57 7.45 -4.81 -8.37
C ILE A 57 7.57 -3.30 -8.41
N HIS A 58 7.29 -2.64 -7.27
CA HIS A 58 7.43 -1.19 -7.13
C HIS A 58 7.58 -0.83 -5.65
N VAL A 59 8.42 0.16 -5.35
CA VAL A 59 8.47 0.79 -4.03
C VAL A 59 8.35 2.29 -4.25
N GLU A 60 7.24 2.86 -3.78
CA GLU A 60 7.07 4.30 -3.79
C GLU A 60 7.88 4.89 -2.62
N PRO A 61 8.82 5.82 -2.88
CA PRO A 61 9.65 6.40 -1.84
C PRO A 61 8.79 7.09 -0.79
N SER A 62 9.25 7.01 0.46
CA SER A 62 8.56 7.69 1.55
C SER A 62 8.62 9.19 1.36
N ARG A 63 7.47 9.86 1.45
CA ARG A 63 7.37 11.31 1.38
C ARG A 63 6.43 11.84 2.46
N PRO A 64 6.60 13.08 2.92
CA PRO A 64 5.71 13.73 3.89
C PRO A 64 4.34 14.09 3.28
N TYR A 65 3.93 13.43 2.20
CA TYR A 65 2.61 13.56 1.60
C TYR A 65 1.60 12.73 2.38
N ARG A 66 0.37 13.22 2.43
CA ARG A 66 -0.74 12.50 3.06
C ARG A 66 -1.14 11.25 2.27
N VAL A 67 -0.85 11.21 0.97
CA VAL A 67 -1.25 10.13 0.07
C VAL A 67 -0.03 9.61 -0.70
N CYS A 68 0.06 8.29 -0.78
CA CYS A 68 1.03 7.54 -1.58
C CYS A 68 0.26 6.65 -2.57
N LEU A 69 0.70 6.60 -3.84
CA LEU A 69 0.00 5.90 -4.92
C LEU A 69 0.95 4.96 -5.65
N ILE A 70 0.48 3.78 -6.02
CA ILE A 70 1.16 2.88 -6.96
C ILE A 70 0.18 2.53 -8.06
N ARG A 71 0.57 2.76 -9.31
CA ARG A 71 -0.13 2.28 -10.49
C ARG A 71 0.72 1.20 -11.15
N ALA A 72 0.20 -0.02 -11.26
CA ALA A 72 0.94 -1.14 -11.83
C ALA A 72 0.06 -1.99 -12.74
N ARG A 73 0.68 -2.65 -13.73
CA ARG A 73 0.05 -3.73 -14.51
C ARG A 73 0.51 -5.07 -13.94
N LEU A 74 -0.43 -5.85 -13.41
CA LEU A 74 -0.13 -7.08 -12.68
C LEU A 74 -0.73 -8.28 -13.42
N THR A 75 0.09 -9.31 -13.60
CA THR A 75 -0.39 -10.61 -14.06
C THR A 75 -1.19 -11.33 -12.98
N VAL A 76 -2.01 -12.33 -13.33
CA VAL A 76 -2.63 -13.21 -12.34
C VAL A 76 -1.56 -13.80 -11.40
N GLY A 77 -1.77 -13.67 -10.10
CA GLY A 77 -0.81 -14.11 -9.09
C GLY A 77 -1.12 -13.57 -7.70
N ARG A 78 -0.19 -13.82 -6.77
CA ARG A 78 -0.26 -13.31 -5.39
C ARG A 78 0.73 -12.18 -5.19
N TYR A 79 0.25 -11.13 -4.53
CA TYR A 79 1.03 -9.92 -4.28
C TYR A 79 0.94 -9.53 -2.82
N LEU A 80 2.04 -8.99 -2.31
CA LEU A 80 2.15 -8.40 -0.98
C LEU A 80 2.19 -6.88 -1.12
N VAL A 81 1.34 -6.21 -0.36
CA VAL A 81 1.35 -4.75 -0.23
C VAL A 81 1.83 -4.41 1.18
N VAL A 82 2.90 -3.63 1.28
CA VAL A 82 3.51 -3.25 2.57
C VAL A 82 3.44 -1.74 2.71
N PRO A 83 2.49 -1.18 3.49
CA PRO A 83 2.55 0.21 3.90
C PRO A 83 3.64 0.39 4.96
N PHE A 84 4.42 1.46 4.88
CA PHE A 84 5.48 1.74 5.85
C PHE A 84 5.63 3.23 6.16
N LEU A 85 6.22 3.51 7.32
CA LEU A 85 6.72 4.81 7.70
C LEU A 85 8.23 4.83 7.52
N GLU A 86 8.79 5.98 7.16
CA GLU A 86 10.25 6.14 7.02
C GLU A 86 10.97 5.96 8.35
N GLN A 87 10.42 6.57 9.42
CA GLN A 87 11.01 6.52 10.75
C GLN A 87 10.57 5.24 11.48
N PRO A 88 11.52 4.44 12.00
CA PRO A 88 11.19 3.26 12.79
C PRO A 88 10.48 3.66 14.10
N LEU A 89 9.69 2.73 14.65
CA LEU A 89 8.94 2.90 15.91
C LEU A 89 7.91 4.04 15.91
N SER A 90 7.64 4.65 14.76
CA SER A 90 6.57 5.64 14.59
C SER A 90 5.21 4.96 14.41
N THR A 91 4.13 5.66 14.77
CA THR A 91 2.76 5.16 14.63
C THR A 91 1.91 6.17 13.88
N ALA A 92 1.13 5.69 12.91
CA ALA A 92 0.13 6.50 12.22
C ALA A 92 -1.08 5.65 11.83
N ALA A 93 -2.27 6.22 11.95
CA ALA A 93 -3.46 5.60 11.40
C ALA A 93 -3.51 5.81 9.87
N TYR A 94 -3.94 4.80 9.12
CA TYR A 94 -3.99 4.88 7.66
C TYR A 94 -5.26 4.24 7.07
N LEU A 95 -5.46 4.48 5.78
CA LEU A 95 -6.44 3.81 4.94
C LEU A 95 -5.73 3.29 3.68
N LEU A 96 -5.81 1.99 3.45
CA LEU A 96 -5.32 1.34 2.23
C LEU A 96 -6.51 1.05 1.31
N ARG A 97 -6.41 1.46 0.04
CA ARG A 97 -7.43 1.22 -0.98
C ARG A 97 -6.80 0.51 -2.17
N LEU A 98 -7.55 -0.43 -2.72
CA LEU A 98 -7.23 -1.18 -3.92
C LEU A 98 -8.33 -0.91 -4.95
N TYR A 99 -7.96 -0.40 -6.12
CA TYR A 99 -8.86 -0.23 -7.25
C TYR A 99 -8.45 -1.22 -8.33
N LEU A 100 -9.39 -2.09 -8.68
CA LEU A 100 -9.26 -3.10 -9.72
C LEU A 100 -10.10 -2.69 -10.93
N PRO A 101 -9.72 -3.10 -12.15
CA PRO A 101 -10.56 -2.86 -13.30
C PRO A 101 -11.86 -3.65 -13.11
N LYS A 102 -12.96 -3.08 -13.59
CA LYS A 102 -14.26 -3.77 -13.55
C LYS A 102 -14.14 -5.02 -14.40
N ARG A 103 -14.13 -6.20 -13.79
CA ARG A 103 -14.21 -7.47 -14.52
C ARG A 103 -15.53 -7.45 -15.28
N SER A 104 -15.48 -7.41 -16.61
CA SER A 104 -16.64 -7.81 -17.41
C SER A 104 -16.86 -9.28 -17.12
N GLU A 105 -18.01 -9.65 -16.58
CA GLU A 105 -18.40 -11.05 -16.49
C GLU A 105 -18.54 -11.61 -17.91
N SER A 106 -17.48 -12.22 -18.43
CA SER A 106 -17.55 -13.14 -19.55
C SER A 106 -17.04 -14.48 -19.03
N ARG A 107 -18.00 -15.27 -18.54
CA ARG A 107 -17.85 -16.71 -18.29
C ARG A 107 -17.65 -17.45 -19.60
#